data_AF-A0A6J6HUP3-F1
#
_entry.id   AF-A0A6J6HUP3-F1
#
_cell.length_a   1.000
_cell.length_b   1.000
_cell.length_c   1.000
_cell.angle_alpha   90.00
_cell.angle_beta   90.00
_cell.angle_gamma   90.00
#
_symmetry.space_group_name_H-M   'P 1'
#
loop_
_entity.id
_entity.type
_entity.pdbx_description
1 polymer ?
#
loop_
_entity_poly.entity_id
_entity_poly.type
_entity_poly.pdbx_seq_one_letter_code
_entity_poly.pdbx_strand_id
1 'polypeptide(L)'
;MKLNQFKATFDLRNKTNVGTPLDFEAFVSLREAPNTKSTDSLIRVNYPLEAPGANIFLTGNGYAPVLTFRDSDGNISFSGPVVYLPQDANYTSLGVIKVPDAHPEQFGVISFFYPTAAELKTGALTSGYPAPVDPLLSMNVYVGNLGLDNGIPSNVFELSVHGLNQVAGGKSGTKPITLELGNSAELPNGLGTVTWDGLKRFASLDIDYNPMQIWILMFTVFAFFGLFISLLTPRRRIFARKTATGFELAGMSKNDDPKLLGLLEEIAGDLKVRKK
;
A
#
# COMPACT_ATOMS: atom_id res chain seq x y z
N MET A 1 1.25 12.86 10.77
CA MET A 1 0.41 13.40 9.67
C MET A 1 -1.06 13.15 10.01
N LYS A 2 -1.96 14.06 9.64
CA LYS A 2 -3.41 13.91 9.81
C LYS A 2 -4.11 14.24 8.49
N LEU A 3 -5.06 13.41 8.06
CA LEU A 3 -5.97 13.73 6.95
C LEU A 3 -7.07 14.66 7.46
N ASN A 4 -7.20 15.83 6.84
CA ASN A 4 -8.24 16.81 7.17
C ASN A 4 -9.46 16.63 6.28
N GLN A 5 -9.23 16.45 4.98
CA GLN A 5 -10.28 16.29 3.99
C GLN A 5 -9.78 15.47 2.80
N PHE A 6 -10.64 14.62 2.26
CA PHE A 6 -10.41 13.95 0.99
C PHE A 6 -11.49 14.34 0.00
N LYS A 7 -11.10 14.82 -1.17
CA LYS A 7 -11.99 15.23 -2.25
C LYS A 7 -11.68 14.40 -3.50
N ALA A 8 -12.73 13.84 -4.08
CA ALA A 8 -12.66 13.20 -5.39
C ALA A 8 -13.63 13.92 -6.31
N THR A 9 -13.15 14.27 -7.50
CA THR A 9 -13.94 14.90 -8.55
C THR A 9 -14.12 13.89 -9.67
N PHE A 10 -15.36 13.71 -10.12
CA PHE A 10 -15.72 12.78 -11.19
C PHE A 10 -16.32 13.56 -12.36
N ASP A 11 -16.17 13.05 -13.58
CA ASP A 11 -16.76 13.66 -14.77
C ASP A 11 -18.28 13.46 -14.77
N LEU A 12 -19.00 14.57 -14.90
CA LEU A 12 -20.47 14.63 -15.02
C LEU A 12 -20.92 15.19 -16.37
N ARG A 13 -20.00 15.76 -17.16
CA ARG A 13 -20.32 16.50 -18.39
C ARG A 13 -20.19 15.61 -19.61
N ASN A 14 -19.20 14.72 -19.61
CA ASN A 14 -18.99 13.80 -20.71
C ASN A 14 -19.92 12.60 -20.62
N LYS A 15 -20.95 12.55 -21.47
CA LYS A 15 -21.96 11.49 -21.49
C LYS A 15 -21.40 10.08 -21.68
N THR A 16 -20.22 9.91 -22.28
CA THR A 16 -19.60 8.59 -22.46
C THR A 16 -18.74 8.16 -21.28
N ASN A 17 -18.30 9.10 -20.43
CA ASN A 17 -17.32 8.88 -19.37
C ASN A 17 -17.85 9.31 -17.98
N VAL A 18 -19.18 9.41 -17.82
CA VAL A 18 -19.80 9.82 -16.55
C VAL A 18 -19.30 8.91 -15.42
N GLY A 19 -18.79 9.50 -14.34
CA GLY A 19 -18.24 8.78 -13.19
C GLY A 19 -16.74 8.50 -13.28
N THR A 20 -16.08 8.83 -14.37
CA THR A 20 -14.61 8.71 -14.47
C THR A 20 -13.95 9.71 -13.52
N PRO A 21 -12.97 9.29 -12.70
CA PRO A 21 -12.27 10.21 -11.81
C PRO A 21 -11.44 11.21 -12.60
N LEU A 22 -11.60 12.50 -12.28
CA LEU A 22 -10.85 13.62 -12.84
C LEU A 22 -9.70 14.03 -11.92
N ASP A 23 -9.93 14.03 -10.61
CA ASP A 23 -8.91 14.41 -9.63
C ASP A 23 -9.18 13.76 -8.27
N PHE A 24 -8.10 13.52 -7.53
CA PHE A 24 -8.13 13.06 -6.15
C PHE A 24 -7.18 13.93 -5.31
N GLU A 25 -7.74 14.61 -4.33
CA GLU A 25 -7.08 15.61 -3.51
C GLU A 25 -7.18 15.19 -2.04
N ALA A 26 -6.04 14.89 -1.40
CA ALA A 26 -5.94 14.65 0.03
C ALA A 26 -5.32 15.87 0.72
N PHE A 27 -6.13 16.61 1.47
CA PHE A 27 -5.69 17.73 2.29
C PHE A 27 -5.22 17.20 3.63
N VAL A 28 -3.93 17.35 3.91
CA VAL A 28 -3.28 16.81 5.11
C VAL A 28 -2.60 17.92 5.91
N SER A 29 -2.56 17.73 7.21
CA SER A 29 -1.71 18.50 8.11
C SER A 29 -0.48 17.64 8.45
N LEU A 30 0.69 18.07 7.99
CA LEU A 30 1.96 17.41 8.23
C LEU A 30 2.69 18.07 9.41
N ARG A 31 3.17 17.23 10.33
CA ARG A 31 4.01 17.65 11.44
C ARG A 31 5.30 16.84 11.39
N GLU A 32 6.42 17.52 11.14
CA GLU A 32 7.73 16.89 10.93
C GLU A 32 8.36 16.34 12.21
N ALA A 33 8.15 17.02 13.35
CA ALA A 33 8.64 16.55 14.64
C ALA A 33 7.61 16.82 15.76
N PRO A 34 7.69 16.12 16.91
CA PRO A 34 6.68 16.23 17.97
C PRO A 34 6.37 17.65 18.45
N ASN A 35 7.31 18.59 18.32
CA ASN A 35 7.18 19.97 18.80
C ASN A 35 7.18 21.03 17.69
N THR A 36 6.99 20.64 16.43
CA THR A 36 6.90 21.60 15.31
C THR A 36 5.46 21.99 15.03
N LYS A 37 5.27 23.17 14.43
CA LYS A 37 3.97 23.57 13.87
C LYS A 37 3.57 22.59 12.76
N SER A 38 2.27 22.34 12.66
CA SER A 38 1.74 21.58 11.54
C SER A 38 1.63 22.50 10.33
N THR A 39 2.05 22.00 9.18
CA THR A 39 1.91 22.68 7.88
C THR A 39 0.79 22.00 7.10
N ASP A 40 -0.05 22.79 6.47
CA ASP A 40 -1.08 22.27 5.57
C ASP A 40 -0.46 21.93 4.21
N SER A 41 -0.85 20.79 3.67
CA SER A 41 -0.27 20.23 2.46
C SER A 41 -1.32 19.47 1.66
N LEU A 42 -1.04 19.28 0.38
CA LEU A 42 -1.93 18.62 -0.57
C LEU A 42 -1.19 17.47 -1.23
N ILE A 43 -1.80 16.29 -1.23
CA ILE A 43 -1.33 15.11 -1.96
C ILE A 43 -2.33 14.84 -3.10
N ARG A 44 -1.83 14.63 -4.32
CA ARG A 44 -2.65 14.25 -5.48
C ARG A 44 -2.04 13.05 -6.19
N VAL A 45 -2.82 12.41 -7.06
CA VAL A 45 -2.31 11.33 -7.92
C VAL A 45 -1.19 11.89 -8.81
N ASN A 46 -0.04 11.22 -8.83
CA ASN A 46 1.20 11.63 -9.51
C ASN A 46 1.87 12.93 -8.99
N TYR A 47 1.33 13.54 -7.94
CA TYR A 47 1.95 14.67 -7.24
C TYR A 47 2.09 14.32 -5.75
N PRO A 48 3.09 13.49 -5.38
CA PRO A 48 3.33 13.12 -3.99
C PRO A 48 3.74 14.33 -3.16
N LEU A 49 3.51 14.25 -1.85
CA LEU A 49 4.02 15.23 -0.90
C LEU A 49 5.43 14.83 -0.47
N GLU A 50 6.39 15.69 -0.75
CA GLU A 50 7.76 15.57 -0.26
C GLU A 50 7.81 15.93 1.23
N ALA A 51 8.30 15.01 2.05
CA ALA A 51 8.59 15.19 3.46
C ALA A 51 10.10 14.95 3.68
N PRO A 52 10.68 15.35 4.82
CA PRO A 52 12.11 15.17 5.08
C PRO A 52 12.56 13.69 4.98
N GLY A 53 13.20 13.34 3.86
CA GLY A 53 13.68 11.99 3.55
C GLY A 53 12.60 10.98 3.13
N ALA A 54 11.35 11.41 2.96
CA ALA A 54 10.22 10.57 2.56
C ALA A 54 9.36 11.19 1.46
N ASN A 55 8.77 10.34 0.63
CA ASN A 55 7.70 10.74 -0.28
C ASN A 55 6.39 10.10 0.16
N ILE A 56 5.32 10.89 0.18
CA ILE A 56 3.99 10.42 0.57
C ILE A 56 3.10 10.38 -0.67
N PHE A 57 2.71 9.18 -1.06
CA PHE A 57 1.92 8.91 -2.25
C PHE A 57 0.46 8.64 -1.88
N LEU A 58 -0.47 9.18 -2.68
CA LEU A 58 -1.87 8.80 -2.62
C LEU A 58 -2.09 7.55 -3.46
N THR A 59 -2.28 6.40 -2.80
CA THR A 59 -2.36 5.08 -3.47
C THR A 59 -3.79 4.57 -3.61
N GLY A 60 -4.72 5.08 -2.81
CA GLY A 60 -6.12 4.65 -2.86
C GLY A 60 -7.03 5.57 -2.08
N ASN A 61 -8.33 5.29 -2.16
CA ASN A 61 -9.35 6.00 -1.41
C ASN A 61 -10.63 5.17 -1.36
N GLY A 62 -11.57 5.60 -0.53
CA GLY A 62 -12.89 4.99 -0.46
C GLY A 62 -13.75 5.66 0.60
N TYR A 63 -14.79 4.94 0.99
CA TYR A 63 -15.74 5.39 1.98
C TYR A 63 -15.62 4.58 3.27
N ALA A 64 -15.94 5.26 4.37
CA ALA A 64 -16.03 4.66 5.68
C ALA A 64 -17.36 5.04 6.34
N PRO A 65 -18.42 4.22 6.16
CA PRO A 65 -19.65 4.34 6.93
C PRO A 65 -19.36 4.31 8.44
N VAL A 66 -19.97 5.23 9.17
CA VAL A 66 -19.96 5.26 10.65
C VAL A 66 -21.18 4.49 11.11
N LEU A 67 -20.95 3.37 11.78
CA LEU A 67 -22.00 2.46 12.20
C LEU A 67 -21.98 2.33 13.71
N THR A 68 -23.17 2.23 14.30
CA THR A 68 -23.35 1.88 15.71
C THR A 68 -24.23 0.63 15.80
N PHE A 69 -23.68 -0.43 16.39
CA PHE A 69 -24.41 -1.64 16.74
C PHE A 69 -24.74 -1.60 18.22
N ARG A 70 -26.00 -1.86 18.54
CA ARG A 70 -26.48 -2.09 19.91
C ARG A 70 -26.94 -3.53 20.04
N ASP A 71 -26.61 -4.16 21.15
CA ASP A 71 -26.99 -5.54 21.45
C ASP A 71 -28.46 -5.65 21.92
N SER A 72 -28.88 -6.86 22.31
CA SER A 72 -30.25 -7.12 22.80
C SER A 72 -30.61 -6.33 24.06
N ASP A 73 -29.60 -5.98 24.85
CA ASP A 73 -29.73 -5.30 26.15
C ASP A 73 -29.67 -3.77 25.98
N GLY A 74 -29.43 -3.29 24.75
CA GLY A 74 -29.34 -1.87 24.39
C GLY A 74 -27.95 -1.26 24.55
N ASN A 75 -26.95 -2.06 24.96
CA ASN A 75 -25.57 -1.62 25.10
C ASN A 75 -24.91 -1.49 23.72
N ILE A 76 -23.93 -0.59 23.60
CA ILE A 76 -23.18 -0.42 22.36
C ILE A 76 -22.13 -1.53 22.27
N SER A 77 -22.31 -2.44 21.33
CA SER A 77 -21.38 -3.55 21.07
C SER A 77 -20.32 -3.20 20.01
N PHE A 78 -20.61 -2.22 19.15
CA PHE A 78 -19.63 -1.61 18.24
C PHE A 78 -20.06 -0.19 17.89
N SER A 79 -19.13 0.77 17.83
CA SER A 79 -19.41 2.09 17.26
C SER A 79 -18.16 2.68 16.62
N GLY A 80 -18.28 3.11 15.37
CA GLY A 80 -17.20 3.82 14.70
C GLY A 80 -17.22 3.75 13.17
N PRO A 81 -16.27 4.44 12.51
CA PRO A 81 -16.07 4.33 11.08
C PRO A 81 -15.47 2.97 10.72
N VAL A 82 -16.06 2.29 9.73
CA VAL A 82 -15.55 1.03 9.16
C VAL A 82 -15.04 1.31 7.76
N VAL A 83 -13.83 0.88 7.42
CA VAL A 83 -13.26 1.04 6.08
C VAL A 83 -13.89 0.01 5.13
N TYR A 84 -14.53 0.48 4.06
CA TYR A 84 -15.08 -0.39 3.02
C TYR A 84 -14.16 -0.34 1.79
N LEU A 85 -13.75 -1.51 1.31
CA LEU A 85 -12.85 -1.66 0.17
C LEU A 85 -13.63 -1.63 -1.15
N PRO A 86 -13.38 -0.68 -2.06
CA PRO A 86 -13.99 -0.67 -3.39
C PRO A 86 -13.70 -1.97 -4.15
N GLN A 87 -14.74 -2.55 -4.76
CA GLN A 87 -14.68 -3.76 -5.57
C GLN A 87 -14.78 -3.47 -7.08
N ASP A 88 -15.23 -2.26 -7.43
CA ASP A 88 -15.38 -1.80 -8.80
C ASP A 88 -15.12 -0.28 -8.94
N ALA A 89 -15.18 0.24 -10.17
CA ALA A 89 -14.97 1.65 -10.48
C ALA A 89 -16.11 2.58 -9.99
N ASN A 90 -17.30 2.03 -9.70
CA ASN A 90 -18.42 2.76 -9.13
C ASN A 90 -18.43 2.75 -7.60
N TYR A 91 -17.35 2.25 -6.98
CA TYR A 91 -17.17 2.21 -5.54
C TYR A 91 -18.23 1.36 -4.83
N THR A 92 -18.75 0.32 -5.50
CA THR A 92 -19.42 -0.78 -4.78
C THR A 92 -18.38 -1.37 -3.83
N SER A 93 -18.56 -1.19 -2.53
CA SER A 93 -17.50 -1.45 -1.57
C SER A 93 -17.91 -2.52 -0.56
N LEU A 94 -16.96 -3.39 -0.20
CA LEU A 94 -17.14 -4.46 0.78
C LEU A 94 -16.55 -4.04 2.13
N GLY A 95 -17.35 -4.15 3.18
CA GLY A 95 -16.95 -3.96 4.57
C GLY A 95 -17.22 -5.20 5.40
N VAL A 96 -16.35 -5.45 6.37
CA VAL A 96 -16.52 -6.51 7.36
C VAL A 96 -16.52 -5.90 8.75
N ILE A 97 -17.50 -6.27 9.55
CA ILE A 97 -17.63 -5.84 10.94
C ILE A 97 -17.66 -7.10 11.80
N LYS A 98 -16.83 -7.14 12.83
CA LYS A 98 -16.78 -8.24 13.82
C LYS A 98 -17.18 -7.64 15.15
N VAL A 99 -18.22 -8.20 15.78
CA VAL A 99 -18.81 -7.69 17.01
C VAL A 99 -18.69 -8.77 18.10
N PRO A 100 -17.48 -8.97 18.67
CA PRO A 100 -17.25 -9.98 19.70
C PRO A 100 -17.94 -9.65 21.03
N ASP A 101 -18.14 -8.36 21.30
CA ASP A 101 -18.67 -7.86 22.57
C ASP A 101 -20.21 -7.79 22.61
N ALA A 102 -20.90 -8.35 21.62
CA ALA A 102 -22.36 -8.39 21.60
C ALA A 102 -22.93 -9.47 22.54
N HIS A 103 -24.02 -9.15 23.22
CA HIS A 103 -24.79 -10.06 24.06
C HIS A 103 -26.16 -10.38 23.40
N PRO A 104 -26.68 -11.62 23.48
CA PRO A 104 -26.11 -12.80 24.15
C PRO A 104 -25.02 -13.52 23.35
N GLU A 105 -24.96 -13.31 22.04
CA GLU A 105 -24.02 -14.00 21.15
C GLU A 105 -23.24 -13.01 20.28
N GLN A 106 -21.94 -13.26 20.12
CA GLN A 106 -21.12 -12.54 19.16
C GLN A 106 -21.55 -12.83 17.72
N PHE A 107 -21.37 -11.84 16.84
CA PHE A 107 -21.73 -11.94 15.44
C PHE A 107 -20.79 -11.15 14.53
N GLY A 108 -20.75 -11.58 13.27
CA GLY A 108 -20.02 -10.95 12.19
C GLY A 108 -20.98 -10.45 11.12
N VAL A 109 -20.63 -9.34 10.49
CA VAL A 109 -21.43 -8.71 9.44
C VAL A 109 -20.55 -8.56 8.20
N ILE A 110 -21.04 -9.10 7.08
CA ILE A 110 -20.53 -8.80 5.75
C ILE A 110 -21.46 -7.75 5.16
N SER A 111 -20.95 -6.57 4.90
CA SER A 111 -21.73 -5.41 4.46
C SER A 111 -21.24 -4.89 3.12
N PHE A 112 -22.15 -4.50 2.26
CA PHE A 112 -21.87 -3.80 1.02
C PHE A 112 -22.38 -2.37 1.10
N PHE A 113 -21.54 -1.44 0.65
CA PHE A 113 -21.87 -0.04 0.52
C PHE A 113 -21.99 0.34 -0.95
N TYR A 114 -23.09 0.99 -1.29
CA TYR A 114 -23.38 1.50 -2.62
C TYR A 114 -23.51 3.02 -2.54
N PRO A 115 -22.56 3.82 -3.07
CA PRO A 115 -22.68 5.28 -3.04
C PRO A 115 -23.94 5.77 -3.77
N THR A 116 -24.23 5.19 -4.94
CA THR A 116 -25.48 5.44 -5.66
C THR A 116 -26.10 4.10 -5.97
N ALA A 117 -27.10 3.70 -5.19
CA ALA A 117 -27.75 2.42 -5.32
C ALA A 117 -28.33 2.22 -6.73
N ALA A 118 -28.11 1.03 -7.27
CA ALA A 118 -28.67 0.56 -8.52
C ALA A 118 -28.88 -0.95 -8.46
N GLU A 119 -29.68 -1.48 -9.37
CA GLU A 119 -29.91 -2.92 -9.49
C GLU A 119 -29.38 -3.43 -10.84
N LEU A 120 -28.66 -4.56 -10.80
CA LEU A 120 -28.31 -5.32 -11.98
C LEU A 120 -29.53 -6.01 -12.56
N LYS A 121 -29.44 -6.45 -13.83
CA LYS A 121 -30.49 -7.26 -14.47
C LYS A 121 -30.82 -8.56 -13.72
N THR A 122 -29.91 -9.04 -12.90
CA THR A 122 -30.07 -10.21 -12.03
C THR A 122 -30.89 -9.92 -10.76
N GLY A 123 -31.20 -8.65 -10.49
CA GLY A 123 -31.81 -8.18 -9.23
C GLY A 123 -30.80 -7.99 -8.09
N ALA A 124 -29.50 -8.20 -8.34
CA ALA A 124 -28.46 -7.92 -7.35
C ALA A 124 -28.16 -6.41 -7.27
N LEU A 125 -27.95 -5.90 -6.05
CA LEU A 125 -27.57 -4.50 -5.84
C LEU A 125 -26.15 -4.23 -6.33
N THR A 126 -25.94 -3.03 -6.85
CA THR A 126 -24.66 -2.51 -7.33
C THR A 126 -24.65 -0.99 -7.19
N SER A 127 -23.50 -0.37 -7.43
CA SER A 127 -23.40 1.09 -7.53
C SER A 127 -23.49 1.55 -9.00
N GLY A 128 -24.38 2.50 -9.28
CA GLY A 128 -24.50 3.14 -10.59
C GLY A 128 -23.54 4.31 -10.81
N TYR A 129 -23.03 4.91 -9.73
CA TYR A 129 -22.16 6.08 -9.76
C TYR A 129 -21.31 6.17 -8.48
N PRO A 130 -20.02 6.59 -8.55
CA PRO A 130 -19.09 6.53 -7.42
C PRO A 130 -19.29 7.60 -6.34
N ALA A 131 -20.05 8.67 -6.60
CA ALA A 131 -20.39 9.65 -5.57
C ALA A 131 -21.63 9.20 -4.76
N PRO A 132 -21.80 9.65 -3.50
CA PRO A 132 -22.89 9.20 -2.66
C PRO A 132 -24.19 9.99 -2.95
N VAL A 133 -24.87 9.68 -4.06
CA VAL A 133 -26.12 10.38 -4.45
C VAL A 133 -27.33 9.77 -3.75
N ASP A 134 -27.40 8.44 -3.72
CA ASP A 134 -28.43 7.66 -3.04
C ASP A 134 -27.74 6.50 -2.29
N PRO A 135 -27.09 6.82 -1.16
CA PRO A 135 -26.19 5.90 -0.50
C PRO A 135 -26.96 4.83 0.28
N LEU A 136 -26.63 3.57 0.03
CA LEU A 136 -27.30 2.41 0.61
C LEU A 136 -26.30 1.43 1.20
N LEU A 137 -26.65 0.81 2.33
CA LEU A 137 -25.96 -0.34 2.90
C LEU A 137 -26.83 -1.58 2.78
N SER A 138 -26.21 -2.73 2.47
CA SER A 138 -26.82 -4.04 2.62
C SER A 138 -25.94 -4.95 3.46
N MET A 139 -26.50 -5.59 4.48
CA MET A 139 -25.76 -6.38 5.46
C MET A 139 -26.25 -7.83 5.53
N ASN A 140 -25.31 -8.75 5.48
CA ASN A 140 -25.49 -10.16 5.81
C ASN A 140 -24.92 -10.40 7.21
N VAL A 141 -25.71 -11.02 8.08
CA VAL A 141 -25.37 -11.22 9.49
C VAL A 141 -25.13 -12.70 9.75
N TYR A 142 -24.04 -13.00 10.46
CA TYR A 142 -23.58 -14.34 10.80
C TYR A 142 -23.33 -14.43 12.30
N VAL A 143 -23.93 -15.41 12.96
CA VAL A 143 -23.84 -15.58 14.42
C VAL A 143 -22.97 -16.78 14.75
N GLY A 144 -22.14 -16.65 15.78
CA GLY A 144 -21.27 -17.72 16.27
C GLY A 144 -19.85 -17.23 16.56
N ASN A 145 -18.98 -18.16 16.94
CA ASN A 145 -17.62 -17.85 17.36
C ASN A 145 -16.78 -17.27 16.21
N LEU A 146 -16.39 -15.99 16.32
CA LEU A 146 -15.59 -15.26 15.32
C LEU A 146 -14.11 -15.67 15.31
N GLY A 147 -13.67 -16.49 16.26
CA GLY A 147 -12.31 -16.99 16.36
C GLY A 147 -11.29 -15.90 16.68
N LEU A 148 -11.69 -14.84 17.38
CA LEU A 148 -10.82 -13.72 17.74
C LEU A 148 -9.96 -13.99 18.98
N ASP A 149 -10.37 -14.93 19.85
CA ASP A 149 -9.71 -15.21 21.13
C ASP A 149 -8.67 -16.33 21.07
N ASN A 150 -8.43 -16.90 19.88
CA ASN A 150 -7.52 -18.05 19.71
C ASN A 150 -6.04 -17.66 19.52
N GLY A 151 -5.72 -16.36 19.58
CA GLY A 151 -4.34 -15.84 19.39
C GLY A 151 -3.85 -15.87 17.94
N ILE A 152 -4.68 -16.23 16.97
CA ILE A 152 -4.34 -16.22 15.54
C ILE A 152 -4.76 -14.86 14.96
N PRO A 153 -3.83 -14.10 14.34
CA PRO A 153 -4.18 -12.85 13.66
C PRO A 153 -5.27 -13.08 12.62
N SER A 154 -6.32 -12.25 12.64
CA SER A 154 -7.42 -12.33 11.67
C SER A 154 -7.45 -11.11 10.76
N ASN A 155 -7.82 -11.31 9.50
CA ASN A 155 -7.97 -10.24 8.53
C ASN A 155 -9.18 -9.37 8.89
N VAL A 156 -9.02 -8.05 8.97
CA VAL A 156 -10.11 -7.11 9.28
C VAL A 156 -11.09 -6.91 8.12
N PHE A 157 -10.67 -7.20 6.89
CA PHE A 157 -11.48 -7.05 5.67
C PHE A 157 -12.17 -8.34 5.22
N GLU A 158 -12.05 -9.41 6.01
CA GLU A 158 -12.61 -10.71 5.69
C GLU A 158 -13.23 -11.35 6.93
N LEU A 159 -14.35 -12.04 6.71
CA LEU A 159 -15.03 -12.82 7.73
C LEU A 159 -14.92 -14.30 7.37
N SER A 160 -14.28 -15.09 8.25
CA SER A 160 -14.34 -16.55 8.15
C SER A 160 -15.75 -17.00 8.53
N VAL A 161 -16.53 -17.42 7.54
CA VAL A 161 -17.92 -17.86 7.74
C VAL A 161 -18.03 -19.33 8.13
N HIS A 162 -16.91 -20.08 8.13
CA HIS A 162 -16.94 -21.50 8.48
C HIS A 162 -17.31 -21.69 9.95
N GLY A 163 -18.40 -22.43 10.21
CA GLY A 163 -18.93 -22.64 11.55
C GLY A 163 -19.81 -21.50 12.08
N LEU A 164 -20.07 -20.46 11.28
CA LEU A 164 -21.04 -19.42 11.61
C LEU A 164 -22.41 -19.73 11.01
N ASN A 165 -23.45 -19.38 11.75
CA ASN A 165 -24.83 -19.51 11.29
C ASN A 165 -25.26 -18.20 10.61
N GLN A 166 -25.54 -18.24 9.31
CA GLN A 166 -26.07 -17.07 8.61
C GLN A 166 -27.53 -16.83 9.01
N VAL A 167 -27.83 -15.65 9.56
CA VAL A 167 -29.18 -15.29 10.03
C VAL A 167 -29.85 -14.24 9.15
N ALA A 168 -29.08 -13.44 8.42
CA ALA A 168 -29.60 -12.46 7.45
C ALA A 168 -28.88 -12.56 6.10
N GLY A 169 -29.67 -12.49 5.03
CA GLY A 169 -29.22 -12.49 3.65
C GLY A 169 -28.67 -13.83 3.16
N GLY A 170 -28.09 -13.81 1.95
CA GLY A 170 -27.51 -15.00 1.30
C GLY A 170 -28.48 -16.18 1.27
N LYS A 171 -28.13 -17.27 1.97
CA LYS A 171 -28.91 -18.52 2.01
C LYS A 171 -29.75 -18.67 3.28
N SER A 172 -29.84 -17.66 4.15
CA SER A 172 -30.55 -17.79 5.43
C SER A 172 -32.07 -17.86 5.31
N GLY A 173 -32.64 -17.52 4.14
CA GLY A 173 -34.08 -17.40 3.94
C GLY A 173 -34.67 -16.05 4.43
N THR A 174 -33.88 -15.26 5.16
CA THR A 174 -34.20 -13.89 5.57
C THR A 174 -33.54 -12.90 4.61
N LYS A 175 -34.24 -11.82 4.25
CA LYS A 175 -33.65 -10.77 3.41
C LYS A 175 -32.42 -10.14 4.10
N PRO A 176 -31.41 -9.69 3.33
CA PRO A 176 -30.34 -8.89 3.90
C PRO A 176 -30.91 -7.62 4.55
N ILE A 177 -30.22 -7.12 5.56
CA ILE A 177 -30.62 -5.85 6.20
C ILE A 177 -30.21 -4.72 5.29
N THR A 178 -31.17 -3.91 4.88
CA THR A 178 -30.91 -2.73 4.06
C THR A 178 -31.06 -1.49 4.92
N LEU A 179 -30.08 -0.58 4.85
CA LEU A 179 -30.03 0.61 5.68
C LEU A 179 -29.68 1.84 4.85
N GLU A 180 -30.49 2.88 4.97
CA GLU A 180 -30.23 4.20 4.41
C GLU A 180 -29.48 5.07 5.43
N LEU A 181 -28.79 6.10 4.95
CA LEU A 181 -28.00 6.99 5.81
C LEU A 181 -28.90 7.71 6.83
N GLY A 182 -28.55 7.60 8.12
CA GLY A 182 -29.30 8.19 9.24
C GLY A 182 -30.37 7.28 9.83
N ASN A 183 -30.67 6.14 9.20
CA ASN A 183 -31.69 5.21 9.68
C ASN A 183 -31.09 4.15 10.62
N SER A 184 -32.00 3.46 11.32
CA SER A 184 -31.73 2.29 12.15
C SER A 184 -32.55 1.10 11.68
N ALA A 185 -32.03 -0.11 11.85
CA ALA A 185 -32.73 -1.36 11.58
C ALA A 185 -32.52 -2.38 12.70
N GLU A 186 -33.52 -3.23 12.93
CA GLU A 186 -33.41 -4.35 13.85
C GLU A 186 -32.66 -5.51 13.21
N LEU A 187 -31.79 -6.14 14.00
CA LEU A 187 -31.08 -7.35 13.60
C LEU A 187 -31.95 -8.59 13.90
N PRO A 188 -31.95 -9.62 13.04
CA PRO A 188 -32.74 -10.83 13.27
C PRO A 188 -32.33 -11.55 14.56
N ASN A 189 -33.19 -12.46 15.03
CA ASN A 189 -32.96 -13.29 16.22
C ASN A 189 -32.70 -12.51 17.51
N GLY A 190 -33.17 -11.26 17.59
CA GLY A 190 -33.02 -10.43 18.80
C GLY A 190 -31.58 -10.00 19.07
N LEU A 191 -30.71 -9.96 18.06
CA LEU A 191 -29.30 -9.53 18.19
C LEU A 191 -29.15 -8.03 18.47
N GLY A 192 -30.25 -7.28 18.49
CA GLY A 192 -30.27 -5.85 18.76
C GLY A 192 -30.52 -5.01 17.51
N THR A 193 -29.81 -3.89 17.36
CA THR A 193 -30.05 -2.90 16.29
C THR A 193 -28.75 -2.39 15.68
N VAL A 194 -28.84 -1.92 14.44
CA VAL A 194 -27.76 -1.22 13.75
C VAL A 194 -28.24 0.14 13.27
N THR A 195 -27.44 1.17 13.49
CA THR A 195 -27.68 2.55 13.04
C THR A 195 -26.55 3.00 12.13
N TRP A 196 -26.89 3.72 11.06
CA TRP A 196 -25.92 4.34 10.17
C TRP A 196 -25.81 5.84 10.47
N ASP A 197 -24.82 6.19 11.30
CA ASP A 197 -24.68 7.53 11.86
C ASP A 197 -24.08 8.56 10.89
N GLY A 198 -23.32 8.12 9.89
CA GLY A 198 -22.60 9.03 9.02
C GLY A 198 -21.77 8.35 7.94
N LEU A 199 -21.22 9.15 7.03
CA LEU A 199 -20.33 8.69 5.98
C LEU A 199 -19.06 9.54 5.96
N LYS A 200 -17.90 8.88 6.11
CA LYS A 200 -16.59 9.51 5.96
C LYS A 200 -15.93 9.05 4.66
N ARG A 201 -14.96 9.83 4.18
CA ARG A 201 -14.00 9.37 3.17
C ARG A 201 -12.65 9.12 3.80
N PHE A 202 -11.96 8.11 3.29
CA PHE A 202 -10.58 7.82 3.66
C PHE A 202 -9.67 7.93 2.43
N ALA A 203 -8.40 8.18 2.69
CA ALA A 203 -7.32 8.09 1.72
C ALA A 203 -6.35 6.99 2.18
N SER A 204 -5.91 6.15 1.24
CA SER A 204 -4.79 5.23 1.44
C SER A 204 -3.52 5.96 1.02
N LEU A 205 -2.56 6.04 1.94
CA LEU A 205 -1.31 6.76 1.74
C LEU A 205 -0.17 5.77 1.91
N ASP A 206 0.77 5.81 0.97
CA ASP A 206 2.02 5.07 1.06
C ASP A 206 3.17 6.04 1.37
N ILE A 207 4.05 5.64 2.28
CA ILE A 207 5.15 6.47 2.77
C ILE A 207 6.45 5.75 2.42
N ASP A 208 7.14 6.26 1.41
CA ASP A 208 8.44 5.76 1.01
C ASP A 208 9.54 6.58 1.69
N TYR A 209 10.16 6.02 2.73
CA TYR A 209 11.28 6.62 3.45
C TYR A 209 12.59 5.90 3.11
N ASN A 210 13.47 6.56 2.36
CA ASN A 210 14.72 5.97 1.88
C ASN A 210 15.96 6.82 2.23
N PRO A 211 16.45 6.77 3.48
CA PRO A 211 17.61 7.55 3.91
C PRO A 211 18.92 7.09 3.26
N MET A 212 18.98 5.86 2.75
CA MET A 212 20.18 5.27 2.15
C MET A 212 20.26 5.48 0.64
N GLN A 213 19.27 6.11 0.01
CA GLN A 213 19.23 6.30 -1.45
C GLN A 213 20.53 6.94 -1.99
N ILE A 214 21.02 7.99 -1.32
CA ILE A 214 22.25 8.69 -1.71
C ILE A 214 23.48 7.80 -1.50
N TRP A 215 23.53 7.05 -0.38
CA TRP A 215 24.63 6.12 -0.11
C TRP A 215 24.68 4.97 -1.12
N ILE A 216 23.53 4.39 -1.45
CA ILE A 216 23.40 3.35 -2.48
C ILE A 216 23.89 3.90 -3.82
N LEU A 217 23.50 5.12 -4.20
CA LEU A 217 23.98 5.77 -5.42
C LEU A 217 25.52 5.93 -5.39
N MET A 218 26.09 6.43 -4.29
CA MET A 218 27.53 6.60 -4.15
C MET A 218 28.28 5.27 -4.25
N PHE A 219 27.87 4.24 -3.51
CA PHE A 219 28.51 2.93 -3.57
C PHE A 219 28.36 2.29 -4.94
N THR A 220 27.22 2.48 -5.61
CA THR A 220 27.01 2.03 -6.99
C THR A 220 28.02 2.69 -7.93
N VAL A 221 28.18 4.01 -7.84
CA VAL A 221 29.17 4.76 -8.64
C VAL A 221 30.59 4.28 -8.33
N PHE A 222 30.96 4.09 -7.06
CA PHE A 222 32.28 3.57 -6.69
C PHE A 222 32.52 2.14 -7.19
N ALA A 223 31.51 1.27 -7.16
CA ALA A 223 31.60 -0.09 -7.69
C ALA A 223 31.86 -0.07 -9.21
N PHE A 224 31.14 0.77 -9.97
CA PHE A 224 31.39 0.95 -11.39
C PHE A 224 32.79 1.52 -11.64
N PHE A 225 33.21 2.51 -10.87
CA PHE A 225 34.54 3.10 -11.00
C PHE A 225 35.66 2.07 -10.73
N GLY A 226 35.52 1.27 -9.67
CA GLY A 226 36.44 0.17 -9.37
C GLY A 226 36.46 -0.89 -10.47
N LEU A 227 35.30 -1.19 -11.05
CA LEU A 227 35.19 -2.08 -12.20
C LEU A 227 35.93 -1.52 -13.42
N PHE A 228 35.74 -0.23 -13.75
CA PHE A 228 36.45 0.43 -14.85
C PHE A 228 37.97 0.40 -14.65
N ILE A 229 38.46 0.73 -13.45
CA ILE A 229 39.89 0.64 -13.13
C ILE A 229 40.38 -0.80 -13.28
N SER A 230 39.64 -1.78 -12.76
CA SER A 230 39.99 -3.20 -12.85
C SER A 230 40.10 -3.70 -14.29
N LEU A 231 39.19 -3.27 -15.17
CA LEU A 231 39.17 -3.66 -16.58
C LEU A 231 40.24 -2.93 -17.41
N LEU A 232 40.49 -1.65 -17.12
CA LEU A 232 41.44 -0.83 -17.87
C LEU A 232 42.89 -0.98 -17.38
N THR A 233 43.11 -1.49 -16.16
CA THR A 233 44.46 -1.75 -15.63
C THR A 233 45.01 -3.04 -16.22
N PRO A 234 46.04 -2.98 -17.09
CA PRO A 234 46.60 -4.19 -17.67
C PRO A 234 47.35 -4.98 -16.59
N ARG A 235 46.97 -6.24 -16.39
CA ARG A 235 47.74 -7.14 -15.52
C ARG A 235 48.91 -7.71 -16.32
N ARG A 236 50.11 -7.23 -16.03
CA ARG A 236 51.38 -7.68 -16.59
C ARG A 236 52.04 -8.66 -15.62
N ARG A 237 52.62 -9.73 -16.15
CA ARG A 237 53.56 -10.61 -15.44
C ARG A 237 54.89 -10.55 -16.15
N ILE A 238 55.95 -10.27 -15.39
CA ILE A 238 57.31 -10.22 -15.90
C ILE A 238 58.08 -11.32 -15.20
N PHE A 239 58.74 -12.15 -16.00
CA PHE A 239 59.58 -13.24 -15.55
C PHE A 239 61.03 -12.84 -15.81
N ALA A 240 61.87 -12.96 -14.80
CA ALA A 240 63.30 -12.72 -14.91
C ALA A 240 64.06 -14.00 -14.53
N ARG A 241 65.02 -14.40 -15.37
CA ARG A 241 65.90 -15.53 -15.11
C ARG A 241 67.35 -15.03 -15.11
N LYS A 242 68.08 -15.28 -14.03
CA LYS A 242 69.51 -15.00 -13.96
C LYS A 242 70.28 -16.09 -14.71
N THR A 243 71.18 -15.70 -15.60
CA THR A 243 72.08 -16.59 -16.33
C THR A 243 73.54 -16.35 -15.90
N ALA A 244 74.46 -17.19 -16.37
CA ALA A 244 75.89 -17.06 -16.02
C ALA A 244 76.51 -15.72 -16.48
N THR A 245 75.93 -15.08 -17.50
CA THR A 245 76.44 -13.86 -18.13
C THR A 245 75.50 -12.65 -18.00
N GLY A 246 74.34 -12.78 -17.36
CA GLY A 246 73.38 -11.68 -17.23
C GLY A 246 71.99 -12.07 -16.73
N PHE A 247 70.97 -11.39 -17.25
CA PHE A 247 69.55 -11.63 -16.96
C PHE A 247 68.77 -11.76 -18.27
N GLU A 248 67.87 -12.73 -18.33
CA GLU A 248 66.85 -12.87 -19.38
C GLU A 248 65.50 -12.41 -18.82
N LEU A 249 64.78 -11.62 -19.60
CA LEU A 249 63.46 -11.09 -19.23
C LEU A 249 62.42 -11.57 -20.25
N ALA A 250 61.25 -11.98 -19.76
CA ALA A 250 60.08 -12.28 -20.56
C ALA A 250 58.84 -11.61 -19.96
N GLY A 251 57.99 -11.02 -20.79
CA GLY A 251 56.74 -10.39 -20.37
C GLY A 251 55.53 -11.14 -20.91
N MET A 252 54.48 -11.24 -20.10
CA MET A 252 53.18 -11.76 -20.50
C MET A 252 52.09 -10.81 -19.97
N SER A 253 51.21 -10.35 -20.86
CA SER A 253 50.00 -9.60 -20.50
C SER A 253 48.75 -10.46 -20.76
N LYS A 254 47.68 -10.24 -19.98
CA LYS A 254 46.41 -10.96 -20.18
C LYS A 254 45.67 -10.52 -21.45
N ASN A 255 45.82 -9.25 -21.83
CA ASN A 255 45.29 -8.64 -23.05
C ASN A 255 46.46 -8.13 -23.91
N ASP A 256 46.21 -7.79 -25.17
CA ASP A 256 47.21 -7.14 -26.03
C ASP A 256 47.62 -5.79 -25.42
N ASP A 257 48.89 -5.65 -25.05
CA ASP A 257 49.42 -4.47 -24.35
C ASP A 257 50.63 -3.92 -25.13
N PRO A 258 50.43 -2.87 -25.94
CA PRO A 258 51.50 -2.32 -26.78
C PRO A 258 52.64 -1.69 -25.96
N LYS A 259 52.44 -1.42 -24.66
CA LYS A 259 53.48 -0.86 -23.77
C LYS A 259 54.35 -1.94 -23.11
N LEU A 260 54.03 -3.23 -23.28
CA LEU A 260 54.75 -4.32 -22.61
C LEU A 260 56.22 -4.38 -23.04
N LEU A 261 56.52 -4.19 -24.32
CA LEU A 261 57.88 -4.22 -24.85
C LEU A 261 58.73 -3.06 -24.32
N GLY A 262 58.21 -1.84 -24.38
CA GLY A 262 58.92 -0.66 -23.83
C GLY A 262 59.20 -0.80 -22.33
N LEU A 263 58.29 -1.40 -21.57
CA LEU A 263 58.51 -1.69 -20.15
C LEU A 263 59.62 -2.73 -19.93
N LEU A 264 59.71 -3.77 -20.76
CA LEU A 264 60.79 -4.76 -20.68
C LEU A 264 62.15 -4.12 -20.99
N GLU A 265 62.20 -3.21 -21.95
CA GLU A 265 63.43 -2.46 -22.29
C GLU A 265 63.85 -1.53 -21.16
N GLU A 266 62.91 -0.82 -20.53
CA GLU A 266 63.17 0.03 -19.35
C GLU A 266 63.76 -0.79 -18.20
N ILE A 267 63.13 -1.92 -17.85
CA ILE A 267 63.62 -2.82 -16.79
C ILE A 267 64.98 -3.42 -17.15
N ALA A 268 65.20 -3.77 -18.42
CA ALA A 268 66.52 -4.23 -18.88
C ALA A 268 67.58 -3.13 -18.76
N GLY A 269 67.21 -1.87 -18.96
CA GLY A 269 68.04 -0.69 -18.74
C GLY A 269 68.45 -0.53 -17.28
N ASP A 270 67.50 -0.62 -16.36
CA ASP A 270 67.75 -0.49 -14.91
C ASP A 270 68.62 -1.62 -14.34
N LEU A 271 68.51 -2.83 -14.91
CA LEU A 271 69.32 -3.98 -14.51
C LEU A 271 70.77 -3.90 -15.02
N LYS A 272 71.07 -3.04 -15.99
CA LYS A 272 72.45 -2.74 -16.40
C LYS A 272 73.10 -1.87 -15.33
N VAL A 273 73.71 -2.55 -14.35
CA VAL A 273 74.49 -2.01 -13.23
C VAL A 273 75.12 -0.65 -13.54
N ARG A 274 74.76 0.34 -12.72
CA ARG A 274 75.44 1.64 -12.58
C ARG A 274 76.94 1.38 -12.36
N LYS A 275 77.78 1.64 -13.37
CA LYS A 275 79.24 1.58 -13.21
C LYS A 275 79.62 2.55 -12.09
N LYS A 276 80.20 2.01 -11.02
CA LYS A 276 80.76 2.77 -9.91
C LYS A 276 82.07 3.42 -10.35
#